data_AF-A0A426TY01-F1
#
_entry.id   AF-A0A426TY01-F1
#
_cell.length_a   1.000
_cell.length_b   1.000
_cell.length_c   1.000
_cell.angle_alpha   90.00
_cell.angle_beta   90.00
_cell.angle_gamma   90.00
#
_symmetry.space_group_name_H-M   'P 1'
#
loop_
_entity.id
_entity.type
_entity.pdbx_description
1 polymer ?
#
loop_
_entity_poly.entity_id
_entity_poly.type
_entity_poly.pdbx_seq_one_letter_code
_entity_poly.pdbx_strand_id
1 'polypeptide(L)' 'MDDAYGHEEPQDESHNAHIVANGDYLAVQQHGQPRYVYRRVPPDKSLHPFVSKREHNGDLYGLAWIEDDE' A
#
# COMPACT_ATOMS: atom_id res chain seq x y z
N MET A 1 10.29 -23.61 -19.91
CA MET A 1 10.80 -22.67 -18.91
C MET A 1 9.78 -21.55 -18.90
N ASP A 2 8.91 -21.55 -17.90
CA ASP A 2 7.85 -20.56 -17.72
C ASP A 2 8.14 -19.86 -16.40
N ASP A 3 8.97 -18.80 -16.48
CA ASP A 3 9.26 -17.91 -15.38
C ASP A 3 8.21 -16.80 -15.37
N ALA A 4 7.01 -17.12 -14.87
CA ALA A 4 6.00 -16.12 -14.52
C ALA A 4 5.87 -16.11 -13.00
N TYR A 5 6.89 -15.54 -12.35
CA TYR A 5 6.89 -15.26 -10.91
C TYR A 5 5.73 -14.32 -10.57
N GLY A 6 5.02 -14.68 -9.50
CA GLY A 6 3.78 -14.07 -9.03
C GLY A 6 3.76 -12.55 -9.08
N HIS A 7 2.81 -12.01 -9.85
CA HIS A 7 2.17 -10.77 -9.48
C HIS A 7 0.89 -11.17 -8.74
N GLU A 8 1.02 -11.35 -7.43
CA GLU A 8 -0.13 -11.28 -6.54
C GLU A 8 -0.67 -9.84 -6.65
N GLU A 9 -1.52 -9.60 -7.64
CA GLU A 9 -2.46 -8.50 -7.56
C GLU A 9 -3.37 -8.82 -6.36
N PRO A 10 -3.41 -8.01 -5.29
CA PRO A 10 -4.48 -8.14 -4.31
C PRO A 10 -5.79 -7.62 -4.94
N GLN A 11 -6.33 -8.37 -5.88
CA GLN A 11 -7.73 -8.33 -6.29
C GLN A 11 -8.50 -9.09 -5.21
N ASP A 12 -9.05 -8.40 -4.21
CA ASP A 12 -10.47 -8.57 -3.83
C ASP A 12 -10.94 -7.77 -2.59
N GLU A 13 -10.10 -7.08 -1.81
CA GLU A 13 -10.59 -6.30 -0.65
C GLU A 13 -11.03 -4.86 -1.01
N SER A 14 -11.07 -4.51 -2.29
CA SER A 14 -11.22 -3.13 -2.79
C SER A 14 -12.64 -2.69 -3.15
N HIS A 15 -13.70 -3.42 -2.79
CA HIS A 15 -15.06 -2.95 -3.10
C HIS A 15 -15.55 -1.78 -2.23
N ASN A 16 -14.84 -1.42 -1.15
CA ASN A 16 -15.15 -0.22 -0.35
C ASN A 16 -13.91 0.54 0.15
N ALA A 17 -12.73 0.20 -0.35
CA ALA A 17 -11.49 0.84 0.06
C ALA A 17 -11.21 2.09 -0.81
N HIS A 18 -11.29 3.28 -0.22
CA HIS A 18 -10.98 4.53 -0.91
C HIS A 18 -9.51 4.91 -0.67
N ILE A 19 -8.73 5.00 -1.74
CA ILE A 19 -7.31 5.36 -1.67
C ILE A 19 -7.17 6.87 -1.84
N VAL A 20 -6.54 7.53 -0.88
CA VAL A 20 -6.25 8.97 -0.90
C VAL A 20 -4.75 9.18 -0.85
N ALA A 21 -4.20 9.72 -1.93
CA ALA A 21 -2.83 10.19 -1.98
C ALA A 21 -2.74 11.63 -1.43
N ASN A 22 -1.79 11.88 -0.54
CA ASN A 22 -1.51 13.18 0.05
C ASN A 22 0.01 13.41 0.09
N GLY A 23 0.55 13.98 -0.99
CA GLY A 23 1.99 14.20 -1.14
C GLY A 23 2.78 12.90 -1.05
N ASP A 24 3.60 12.76 -0.01
CA ASP A 24 4.39 11.55 0.25
C ASP A 24 3.63 10.48 1.05
N TYR A 25 2.32 10.59 1.23
CA TYR A 25 1.51 9.62 1.96
C TYR A 25 0.38 9.07 1.11
N LEU A 26 0.00 7.82 1.36
CA LEU A 26 -1.10 7.13 0.73
C LEU A 26 -1.94 6.47 1.80
N ALA A 27 -3.14 7.00 2.02
CA ALA A 27 -4.10 6.49 2.99
C ALA A 27 -5.11 5.59 2.28
N VAL A 28 -5.34 4.41 2.82
CA VAL A 28 -6.39 3.49 2.40
C VAL A 28 -7.47 3.58 3.46
N GLN A 29 -8.59 4.17 3.05
CA GLN A 29 -9.76 4.32 3.90
C GLN A 29 -10.70 3.16 3.65
N GLN A 30 -11.22 2.54 4.71
CA GLN A 30 -12.36 1.62 4.63
C GLN A 30 -13.52 2.25 5.39
N HIS A 31 -14.74 2.21 4.84
CA HIS A 31 -15.94 2.79 5.47
C HIS A 31 -15.83 4.29 5.82
N GLY A 32 -14.98 5.04 5.13
CA GLY A 32 -14.75 6.47 5.37
C GLY A 32 -13.76 6.80 6.49
N GLN A 33 -13.05 5.81 7.02
CA GLN A 33 -11.99 5.98 8.02
C GLN A 33 -10.65 5.44 7.50
N PRO A 34 -9.51 6.13 7.76
CA PRO A 34 -8.19 5.67 7.35
C PRO A 34 -7.80 4.40 8.12
N ARG A 35 -7.76 3.26 7.43
CA ARG A 35 -7.39 1.96 8.01
C ARG A 35 -5.89 1.72 7.91
N TYR A 36 -5.30 2.07 6.76
CA TYR A 36 -3.88 1.88 6.49
C TYR A 36 -3.28 3.17 5.95
N VAL A 37 -2.15 3.60 6.51
CA VAL A 37 -1.38 4.72 5.97
C VAL A 37 -0.04 4.20 5.52
N TYR A 38 0.24 4.41 4.24
CA TYR A 38 1.51 4.12 3.61
C TYR A 38 2.25 5.44 3.40
N ARG A 39 3.57 5.38 3.47
CA ARG A 39 4.46 6.51 3.16
C ARG A 39 5.28 6.17 1.93
N ARG A 40 5.44 7.15 1.05
CA ARG A 40 6.27 7.05 -0.14
C ARG A 40 7.69 6.71 0.25
N VAL A 41 8.24 5.73 -0.44
CA VAL A 41 9.58 5.23 -0.21
C VAL A 41 10.48 5.86 -1.26
N PRO A 42 11.54 6.57 -0.84
CA PRO A 42 12.49 7.12 -1.78
C PRO A 42 13.12 5.98 -2.58
N PRO A 43 13.43 6.19 -3.87
CA PRO A 43 14.02 5.14 -4.72
C PRO A 43 15.38 4.63 -4.20
N ASP A 44 16.06 5.43 -3.39
CA ASP A 44 17.34 5.10 -2.75
C ASP A 44 17.18 4.20 -1.51
N LYS A 45 15.94 3.99 -1.05
CA LYS A 45 15.64 3.30 0.19
C LYS A 45 14.89 2.00 -0.09
N SER A 46 15.49 0.88 0.28
CA SER A 46 14.81 -0.41 0.25
C SER A 46 13.89 -0.57 1.45
N LEU A 47 12.63 -0.93 1.20
CA LEU A 47 11.72 -1.41 2.24
C LEU A 47 12.16 -2.78 2.74
N HIS A 48 11.92 -3.03 4.02
CA HIS A 48 12.14 -4.34 4.60
C HIS A 48 11.19 -5.36 3.95
N PRO A 49 11.62 -6.60 3.64
CA PRO A 49 10.80 -7.60 2.95
C PRO A 49 9.51 -7.98 3.68
N PHE A 50 9.44 -7.77 5.00
CA PHE A 50 8.26 -8.05 5.83
C PHE A 50 7.32 -6.85 6.01
N VAL A 51 7.63 -5.70 5.41
CA VAL A 51 6.73 -4.53 5.45
C VAL A 51 5.81 -4.58 4.24
N SER A 52 4.50 -4.50 4.49
CA SER A 52 3.52 -4.37 3.41
C SER A 52 3.84 -3.14 2.56
N LYS A 53 3.93 -3.33 1.25
CA LYS A 53 4.22 -2.28 0.29
C LYS A 53 3.12 -2.23 -0.76
N ARG A 54 2.89 -1.05 -1.30
CA ARG A 54 1.90 -0.80 -2.35
C ARG A 54 2.47 0.16 -3.36
N GLU A 55 2.33 -0.15 -4.63
CA GLU A 55 2.68 0.77 -5.72
C GLU A 55 1.46 1.61 -6.10
N HIS A 56 1.66 2.91 -6.31
CA HIS A 56 0.60 3.81 -6.75
C HIS A 56 1.18 4.91 -7.63
N ASN A 57 0.62 5.09 -8.83
CA ASN A 57 1.12 6.04 -9.84
C ASN A 57 2.61 5.86 -10.18
N GLY A 58 3.15 4.65 -10.07
CA GLY A 58 4.57 4.36 -10.31
C GLY A 58 5.52 4.71 -9.16
N ASP A 59 5.00 5.28 -8.06
CA ASP A 59 5.74 5.46 -6.81
C ASP A 59 5.49 4.28 -5.86
N LEU A 60 6.54 3.85 -5.15
CA LEU A 60 6.44 2.81 -4.14
C LEU A 60 6.09 3.42 -2.78
N TYR A 61 5.10 2.86 -2.10
CA TYR A 61 4.69 3.25 -0.76
C TYR A 61 4.84 2.06 0.19
N GLY A 62 5.42 2.30 1.36
CA GLY A 62 5.60 1.33 2.43
C GLY A 62 4.63 1.61 3.57
N LEU A 63 4.06 0.56 4.14
CA LEU A 63 3.15 0.69 5.26
C LEU A 63 3.86 1.37 6.43
N ALA A 64 3.30 2.50 6.85
CA ALA A 64 3.83 3.32 7.93
C ALA A 64 2.95 3.24 9.18
N TRP A 65 1.64 3.07 9.01
CA TRP A 65 0.67 3.03 10.11
C TRP A 65 -0.52 2.14 9.75
N ILE A 66 -1.06 1.44 10.75
CA ILE A 66 -2.36 0.77 10.69
C ILE A 66 -3.17 1.33 11.86
N GLU A 67 -4.37 1.83 11.61
CA GLU A 67 -5.33 2.05 12.70
C GLU A 67 -5.93 0.70 13.06
N ASP A 68 -5.58 0.19 14.26
CA ASP A 68 -6.18 -1.00 14.84
C ASP A 68 -7.56 -0.61 15.40
N ASP A 69 -8.58 -1.36 15.01
CA ASP A 69 -9.97 -1.15 15.43
C ASP A 69 -10.12 -1.82 16.81
N GLU A 70 -10.04 -1.05 17.90
CA GLU A 70 -10.38 -1.52 19.25
C GLU A 70 -11.88 -1.81 19.42
#